data_AF-A0A6A6BMA3-F1
#
_entry.id   AF-A0A6A6BMA3-F1
#
_cell.length_a   1.000
_cell.length_b   1.000
_cell.length_c   1.000
_cell.angle_alpha   90.00
_cell.angle_beta   90.00
_cell.angle_gamma   90.00
#
_symmetry.space_group_name_H-M   'P 1'
#
loop_
_entity.id
_entity.type
_entity.pdbx_description
1 polymer ?
#
loop_
_entity_poly.entity_id
_entity_poly.type
_entity_poly.pdbx_seq_one_letter_code
_entity_poly.pdbx_strand_id
1 'polypeptide(L)'
;MADSNPANFANRPKDEVREIASKGGHASHGQHDTHPDRNPDGTFTKGSDAAREAGHKGGVSLHAEHHPDRNPDGTFTKGSEEAKELGHKGGIH
;
A
#
# COMPACT_ATOMS: atom_id res chain seq x y z
N MET A 1 20.27 -19.00 -17.34
CA MET A 1 19.40 -19.73 -18.29
C MET A 1 18.05 -19.02 -18.34
N ALA A 2 17.76 -18.30 -19.43
CA ALA A 2 16.45 -17.71 -19.72
C ALA A 2 15.56 -18.70 -20.50
N ASP A 3 15.97 -19.97 -20.53
CA ASP A 3 15.67 -20.92 -21.60
C ASP A 3 14.50 -21.86 -21.30
N SER A 4 13.94 -21.84 -20.07
CA SER A 4 12.80 -22.70 -19.71
C SER A 4 11.44 -22.16 -20.18
N ASN A 5 11.38 -20.89 -20.60
CA ASN A 5 10.18 -20.30 -21.20
C ASN A 5 10.58 -19.28 -22.28
N PRO A 6 10.47 -19.63 -23.59
CA PRO A 6 10.84 -18.72 -24.67
C PRO A 6 10.00 -17.43 -24.68
N ALA A 7 8.84 -17.40 -24.03
CA ALA A 7 7.95 -16.24 -23.95
C ALA A 7 8.16 -15.33 -22.72
N ASN A 8 9.21 -15.56 -21.91
CA ASN A 8 9.50 -14.74 -20.73
C ASN A 8 9.95 -13.31 -21.09
N PHE A 9 9.91 -12.39 -20.12
CA PHE A 9 10.35 -11.00 -20.32
C PHE A 9 11.86 -10.87 -20.60
N ALA A 10 12.67 -11.84 -20.18
CA ALA A 10 14.11 -11.85 -20.43
C ALA A 10 14.45 -12.08 -21.91
N ASN A 11 13.54 -12.71 -22.66
CA ASN A 11 13.65 -12.98 -24.10
C ASN A 11 12.96 -11.91 -24.96
N ARG A 12 12.41 -10.84 -24.36
CA ARG A 12 11.74 -9.73 -25.05
C ARG A 12 12.65 -8.51 -25.20
N PRO A 13 12.48 -7.68 -26.24
CA PRO A 13 13.20 -6.43 -26.37
C PRO A 13 12.89 -5.48 -25.20
N LYS A 14 13.91 -4.78 -24.70
CA LYS A 14 13.79 -3.90 -23.53
C LYS A 14 12.72 -2.81 -23.70
N ASP A 15 12.53 -2.31 -24.92
CA ASP A 15 11.53 -1.28 -25.22
C ASP A 15 10.11 -1.81 -25.07
N GLU A 16 9.83 -3.04 -25.51
CA GLU A 16 8.53 -3.68 -25.35
C GLU A 16 8.24 -3.99 -23.87
N VAL A 17 9.24 -4.49 -23.13
CA VAL A 17 9.11 -4.73 -21.69
C VAL A 17 8.83 -3.42 -20.94
N ARG A 18 9.52 -2.34 -21.33
CA ARG A 18 9.30 -0.99 -20.78
C ARG A 18 7.89 -0.51 -21.07
N GLU A 19 7.40 -0.67 -22.30
CA GLU A 19 6.04 -0.29 -22.68
C GLU A 19 4.98 -1.09 -21.91
N ILE A 20 5.17 -2.41 -21.77
CA ILE A 20 4.27 -3.29 -21.00
C ILE A 20 4.26 -2.88 -19.52
N ALA A 21 5.43 -2.64 -18.92
CA ALA A 21 5.55 -2.18 -17.55
C ALA A 21 4.91 -0.80 -17.35
N SER A 22 5.10 0.11 -18.31
CA SER A 22 4.42 1.41 -18.31
C SER A 22 2.90 1.24 -18.36
N LYS A 23 2.35 0.41 -19.27
CA LYS A 23 0.91 0.15 -19.34
C LYS A 23 0.35 -0.42 -18.03
N GLY A 24 1.09 -1.34 -17.38
CA GLY A 24 0.72 -1.87 -16.07
C GLY A 24 0.72 -0.80 -14.97
N GLY A 25 1.70 0.09 -14.95
CA GLY A 25 1.74 1.23 -14.02
C GLY A 25 0.61 2.23 -14.25
N HIS A 26 0.29 2.52 -15.52
CA HIS A 26 -0.82 3.40 -15.87
C HIS A 26 -2.19 2.80 -15.51
N ALA A 27 -2.38 1.48 -15.57
CA ALA A 27 -3.63 0.86 -15.13
C ALA A 27 -3.87 1.01 -13.61
N SER A 28 -2.81 1.02 -12.81
CA SER A 28 -2.87 1.20 -11.35
C SER A 28 -2.93 2.66 -10.89
N HIS A 29 -2.69 3.61 -11.79
CA HIS A 29 -2.66 5.06 -11.51
C HIS A 29 -3.61 5.88 -12.41
N GLY A 30 -4.27 5.24 -13.36
CA GLY A 30 -4.92 5.88 -14.51
C GLY A 30 -6.29 6.47 -14.24
N GLN A 31 -6.80 6.31 -13.02
CA GLN A 31 -7.91 7.11 -12.56
C GLN A 31 -7.43 8.08 -11.50
N HIS A 32 -6.82 9.16 -12.01
CA HIS A 32 -7.05 10.51 -11.51
C HIS A 32 -8.53 10.85 -11.71
N ASP A 33 -9.42 10.03 -11.14
CA ASP A 33 -10.72 10.51 -10.77
C ASP A 33 -10.40 11.67 -9.84
N THR A 34 -10.96 12.84 -10.14
CA THR A 34 -11.05 13.96 -9.23
C THR A 34 -11.95 13.55 -8.06
N HIS A 35 -11.51 12.53 -7.31
CA HIS A 35 -12.15 12.07 -6.12
C HIS A 35 -11.90 13.18 -5.09
N PRO A 36 -12.94 13.66 -4.39
CA PRO A 36 -12.79 14.74 -3.40
C PRO A 36 -11.75 14.40 -2.31
N ASP A 37 -11.44 13.11 -2.15
CA ASP A 37 -10.45 12.59 -1.19
C ASP A 37 -9.04 12.35 -1.77
N ARG A 38 -8.75 12.79 -3.00
CA ARG A 38 -7.44 12.66 -3.65
C ARG A 38 -6.84 14.00 -4.03
N ASN A 39 -5.58 14.20 -3.69
CA ASN A 39 -4.78 15.35 -4.12
C ASN A 39 -4.42 15.21 -5.62
N PRO A 40 -4.09 16.33 -6.29
CA PRO A 40 -3.64 16.31 -7.69
C PRO A 40 -2.40 15.46 -7.94
N ASP A 41 -1.58 15.21 -6.91
CA ASP A 41 -0.38 14.37 -6.95
C ASP A 41 -0.68 12.86 -6.74
N GLY A 42 -1.96 12.48 -6.63
CA GLY A 42 -2.41 11.09 -6.45
C GLY A 42 -2.43 10.62 -4.99
N THR A 43 -1.92 11.42 -4.05
CA THR A 43 -1.99 11.10 -2.61
C THR A 43 -3.41 11.31 -2.06
N PHE A 44 -3.72 10.73 -0.90
CA PHE A 44 -5.00 11.02 -0.24
C PHE A 44 -4.99 12.42 0.38
N THR A 45 -6.12 13.12 0.35
CA THR A 45 -6.27 14.37 1.10
C THR A 45 -6.14 14.06 2.60
N LYS A 46 -5.39 14.93 3.30
CA LYS A 46 -5.14 14.77 4.73
C LYS A 46 -6.46 14.81 5.51
N GLY A 47 -6.74 13.75 6.28
CA GLY A 47 -7.94 13.65 7.10
C GLY A 47 -9.19 13.10 6.38
N SER A 48 -9.09 12.70 5.10
CA SER A 48 -10.21 12.02 4.44
C SER A 48 -10.49 10.64 5.03
N ASP A 49 -11.75 10.21 4.93
CA ASP A 49 -12.15 8.85 5.29
C ASP A 49 -11.41 7.81 4.45
N ALA A 50 -11.16 8.12 3.18
CA ALA A 50 -10.37 7.28 2.28
C ALA A 50 -8.92 7.10 2.77
N ALA A 51 -8.26 8.16 3.25
CA ALA A 51 -6.93 8.07 3.85
C ALA A 51 -6.94 7.18 5.11
N ARG A 52 -7.94 7.38 5.98
CA ARG A 52 -8.11 6.63 7.23
C ARG A 52 -8.34 5.14 6.96
N GLU A 53 -9.23 4.83 6.03
CA GLU A 53 -9.54 3.45 5.64
C GLU A 53 -8.36 2.76 4.97
N ALA A 54 -7.66 3.45 4.05
CA ALA A 54 -6.47 2.91 3.40
C ALA A 54 -5.33 2.66 4.40
N GLY A 55 -5.10 3.58 5.34
CA GLY A 55 -4.14 3.40 6.42
C GLY A 55 -4.51 2.24 7.34
N HIS A 56 -5.80 2.09 7.69
CA HIS A 56 -6.29 0.98 8.48
C HIS A 56 -6.09 -0.37 7.75
N LYS A 57 -6.53 -0.49 6.49
CA LYS A 57 -6.35 -1.70 5.67
C LYS A 57 -4.88 -2.05 5.45
N GLY A 58 -4.04 -1.07 5.16
CA GLY A 58 -2.60 -1.25 5.02
C GLY A 58 -1.95 -1.75 6.32
N GLY A 59 -2.35 -1.18 7.45
CA GLY A 59 -1.89 -1.60 8.78
C GLY A 59 -2.38 -3.00 9.20
N VAL A 60 -3.57 -3.42 8.75
CA VAL A 60 -4.11 -4.77 9.01
C VAL A 60 -3.42 -5.81 8.11
N SER A 61 -3.08 -5.45 6.87
CA SER A 61 -2.50 -6.37 5.88
C SER A 61 -1.06 -6.79 6.21
N LEU A 62 -0.30 -5.96 6.93
CA LEU A 62 1.04 -6.29 7.41
C LEU A 62 1.05 -7.17 8.66
N HIS A 63 -0.12 -7.44 9.24
CA HIS A 63 -0.24 -7.87 10.63
C HIS A 63 -1.19 -9.06 10.82
N ALA A 64 -1.37 -9.88 9.77
CA ALA A 64 -1.97 -11.21 9.88
C ALA A 64 -0.99 -12.25 10.49
N GLU A 65 0.28 -11.87 10.67
CA GLU A 65 1.27 -12.62 11.44
C GLU A 65 1.10 -12.29 12.93
N HIS A 66 1.10 -13.31 13.78
CA HIS A 66 0.82 -13.25 15.22
C HIS A 66 1.86 -12.40 15.98
N HIS A 67 1.69 -11.07 16.02
CA HIS A 67 2.56 -10.18 16.79
C HIS A 67 2.20 -10.24 18.28
N PRO A 68 3.19 -10.36 19.19
CA PRO A 68 2.95 -10.50 20.62
C PRO A 68 2.23 -9.30 21.26
N ASP A 69 2.30 -8.13 20.61
CA ASP A 69 1.69 -6.88 21.10
C ASP A 69 0.29 -6.59 20.51
N ARG A 70 -0.32 -7.58 19.83
CA ARG A 70 -1.70 -7.45 19.34
C ARG A 70 -2.62 -8.58 19.78
N ASN A 71 -3.85 -8.19 20.05
CA ASN A 71 -4.96 -9.08 20.32
C ASN A 71 -5.32 -9.90 19.07
N PRO A 72 -5.97 -11.06 19.24
CA PRO A 72 -6.42 -11.90 18.12
C PRO A 72 -7.47 -11.23 17.22
N ASP A 73 -8.09 -10.14 17.66
CA ASP A 73 -8.98 -9.29 16.86
C ASP A 73 -8.23 -8.20 16.05
N GLY A 74 -6.88 -8.21 16.09
CA GLY A 74 -6.00 -7.28 15.38
C GLY A 74 -5.81 -5.92 16.07
N THR A 75 -6.48 -5.68 17.20
CA THR A 75 -6.29 -4.47 18.02
C THR A 75 -5.00 -4.57 18.84
N PHE A 76 -4.42 -3.43 19.24
CA PHE A 76 -3.24 -3.45 20.11
C PHE A 76 -3.59 -3.96 21.51
N THR A 77 -2.70 -4.73 22.14
CA THR A 77 -2.83 -5.07 23.56
C THR A 77 -2.73 -3.79 24.40
N LYS A 78 -3.60 -3.65 25.39
CA LYS A 78 -3.65 -2.46 26.25
C LYS A 78 -2.35 -2.34 27.05
N GLY A 79 -1.55 -1.32 26.74
CA GLY A 79 -0.28 -1.05 27.43
C GLY A 79 0.96 -1.59 26.73
N SER A 80 0.87 -2.09 25.50
CA SER A 80 2.06 -2.35 24.70
C SER A 80 2.81 -1.06 24.40
N GLU A 81 4.13 -1.15 24.37
CA GLU A 81 5.01 -0.03 24.01
C GLU A 81 4.68 0.46 22.58
N GLU A 82 4.30 -0.44 21.67
CA GLU A 82 3.82 -0.09 20.32
C GLU A 82 2.54 0.74 20.32
N ALA A 83 1.53 0.38 21.13
CA ALA A 83 0.30 1.17 21.24
C ALA A 83 0.58 2.58 21.74
N LYS A 84 1.54 2.71 22.67
CA LYS A 84 1.96 3.99 23.23
C LYS A 84 2.72 4.81 22.18
N GLU A 85 3.69 4.22 21.48
CA GLU A 85 4.48 4.93 20.45
C GLU A 85 3.59 5.40 19.29
N LEU A 86 2.66 4.55 18.83
CA LEU A 86 1.74 4.89 17.74
C LEU A 86 0.64 5.85 18.17
N GLY A 87 0.15 5.77 19.41
CA GLY A 87 -0.76 6.77 19.98
C GLY A 87 -0.12 8.16 20.02
N HIS A 88 1.17 8.26 20.35
CA HIS A 88 1.92 9.51 20.27
C HIS A 88 2.06 9.99 18.81
N LYS A 89 2.41 9.12 17.85
CA LYS A 89 2.51 9.49 16.42
C LYS A 89 1.16 9.87 15.78
N GLY A 90 0.06 9.26 16.21
CA GLY A 90 -1.29 9.55 15.71
C GLY A 90 -1.92 10.81 16.32
N GLY A 91 -1.52 11.17 17.55
CA GLY A 91 -2.03 12.33 18.29
C GLY A 91 -1.36 13.67 17.99
N ILE A 92 -0.29 13.69 17.19
CA ILE A 92 0.33 14.94 16.71
C ILE A 92 -0.43 15.41 15.46
N HIS A 93 -1.38 16.31 15.67
CA HIS A 93 -1.94 17.24 14.68
C HIS A 93 -2.02 18.63 15.29
#